data_AF-A0A2M7S162-F1
#
_entry.id   AF-A0A2M7S162-F1
#
_cell.length_a   1.000
_cell.length_b   1.000
_cell.length_c   1.000
_cell.angle_alpha   90.00
_cell.angle_beta   90.00
_cell.angle_gamma   90.00
#
_symmetry.space_group_name_H-M   'P 1'
#
loop_
_entity.id
_entity.type
_entity.pdbx_description
1 polymer ?
#
loop_
_entity_poly.entity_id
_entity_poly.type
_entity_poly.pdbx_seq_one_letter_code
_entity_poly.pdbx_strand_id
1 'polypeptide(L)'
;MRFKSHVAISLGTSAIGYACTNSIAFSLGMLVTGIFMDIDHFLDYCVAVEKIRFDIKDLFQKCYEFKIKKSYLLFHSVELIPIMLLIYLLSGNILLLGVIISFILHLFLDMLSNHVYLFGYSFIHRWKNNFSSDKVFNVKLKRSILNGKNKTSG
;
A
#
# COMPACT_ATOMS: atom_id res chain seq x y z
N MET A 1 -2.34 0.03 6.16
CA MET A 1 -2.03 0.23 7.60
C MET A 1 -2.50 1.63 8.03
N ARG A 2 -2.15 2.18 9.21
CA ARG A 2 -2.39 3.62 9.47
C ARG A 2 -1.29 4.47 8.82
N PHE A 3 -1.60 5.67 8.31
CA PHE A 3 -0.62 6.55 7.64
C PHE A 3 0.63 6.82 8.50
N LYS A 4 0.44 7.10 9.79
CA LYS A 4 1.55 7.29 10.74
C LYS A 4 2.47 6.07 10.83
N SER A 5 1.92 4.87 10.70
CA SER A 5 2.69 3.62 10.68
C SER A 5 3.50 3.50 9.40
N HIS A 6 2.94 3.87 8.25
CA HIS A 6 3.67 3.90 6.98
C HIS A 6 4.87 4.85 7.08
N VAL A 7 4.66 6.10 7.49
CA VAL A 7 5.77 7.08 7.65
C VAL A 7 6.86 6.57 8.59
N ALA A 8 6.49 6.03 9.76
CA ALA A 8 7.47 5.50 10.72
C ALA A 8 8.27 4.32 10.16
N ILE A 9 7.60 3.39 9.48
CA ILE A 9 8.23 2.22 8.86
C ILE A 9 9.11 2.67 7.69
N SER A 10 8.66 3.59 6.85
CA SER A 10 9.45 4.12 5.72
C SER A 10 10.73 4.79 6.21
N LEU A 11 10.67 5.61 7.25
CA LEU A 11 11.85 6.23 7.87
C LEU A 11 12.81 5.17 8.43
N GLY A 12 12.30 4.18 9.16
CA GLY A 12 13.13 3.13 9.73
C GLY A 12 13.81 2.27 8.66
N THR A 13 13.05 1.84 7.67
CA THR A 13 13.52 0.97 6.58
C THR A 13 14.48 1.70 5.63
N SER A 14 14.25 2.99 5.35
CA SER A 14 15.19 3.79 4.56
C SER A 14 16.51 4.04 5.30
N ALA A 15 16.46 4.25 6.62
CA ALA A 15 17.67 4.41 7.44
C ALA A 15 18.49 3.11 7.48
N ILE A 16 17.84 1.95 7.67
CA ILE A 16 18.48 0.64 7.57
C ILE A 16 19.07 0.43 6.18
N GLY A 17 18.30 0.76 5.13
CA GLY A 17 18.75 0.69 3.75
C GLY A 17 20.01 1.52 3.49
N TYR A 18 20.08 2.73 4.04
CA TYR A 18 21.29 3.56 3.99
C TYR A 18 22.46 2.89 4.71
N ALA A 19 22.27 2.41 5.93
CA ALA A 19 23.32 1.76 6.71
C ALA A 19 23.91 0.51 6.02
N CYS A 20 23.07 -0.26 5.32
CA CYS A 20 23.51 -1.47 4.60
C CYS A 20 24.19 -1.18 3.26
N THR A 21 23.81 -0.10 2.58
CA THR A 21 24.26 0.17 1.19
C THR A 21 25.22 1.36 1.07
N ASN A 22 25.32 2.20 2.10
CA ASN A 22 25.96 3.52 2.07
C ASN A 22 25.50 4.40 0.90
N SER A 23 24.29 4.19 0.39
CA SER A 23 23.76 4.90 -0.78
C SER A 23 22.57 5.79 -0.43
N ILE A 24 22.77 7.10 -0.56
CA ILE A 24 21.70 8.10 -0.40
C ILE A 24 20.60 7.87 -1.43
N ALA A 25 20.97 7.59 -2.69
CA ALA A 25 20.01 7.35 -3.76
C ALA A 25 19.10 6.14 -3.47
N PHE A 26 19.68 5.03 -2.96
CA PHE A 26 18.91 3.86 -2.53
C PHE A 26 17.93 4.22 -1.41
N SER A 27 18.43 4.88 -0.36
CA SER A 27 17.63 5.27 0.81
C SER A 27 16.50 6.24 0.44
N LEU A 28 16.76 7.22 -0.44
CA LEU A 28 15.75 8.15 -0.94
C LEU A 28 14.67 7.41 -1.73
N GLY A 29 15.06 6.49 -2.62
CA GLY A 29 14.12 5.63 -3.33
C GLY A 29 13.20 4.87 -2.39
N MET A 30 13.76 4.32 -1.30
CA MET A 30 12.97 3.65 -0.28
C MET A 30 12.00 4.58 0.45
N LEU A 31 12.49 5.73 0.93
CA LEU A 31 11.72 6.68 1.73
C LEU A 31 10.55 7.27 0.95
N VAL A 32 10.83 7.76 -0.27
CA VAL A 32 9.81 8.37 -1.14
C VAL A 32 8.75 7.33 -1.49
N THR A 33 9.14 6.13 -1.88
CA THR A 33 8.17 5.07 -2.24
C THR A 33 7.29 4.70 -1.06
N GLY A 34 7.87 4.48 0.12
CA GLY A 34 7.11 4.05 1.30
C GLY A 34 6.11 5.10 1.81
N ILE A 35 6.35 6.39 1.57
CA ILE A 35 5.43 7.47 1.98
C ILE A 35 4.36 7.72 0.91
N PHE A 36 4.75 7.75 -0.37
CA PHE A 36 3.89 8.23 -1.45
C PHE A 36 3.12 7.13 -2.19
N MET A 37 3.46 5.85 -2.00
CA MET A 37 2.75 4.74 -2.64
C MET A 37 1.23 4.76 -2.36
N ASP A 38 0.83 5.13 -1.14
CA ASP A 38 -0.58 5.17 -0.71
C ASP A 38 -1.43 6.27 -1.35
N ILE A 39 -0.85 7.12 -2.22
CA ILE A 39 -1.59 8.20 -2.87
C ILE A 39 -2.70 7.66 -3.80
N ASP A 40 -2.61 6.42 -4.26
CA ASP A 40 -3.66 5.77 -5.05
C ASP A 40 -4.96 5.55 -4.25
N HIS A 41 -4.91 5.47 -2.92
CA HIS A 41 -6.10 5.47 -2.08
C HIS A 41 -6.88 6.78 -2.15
N PHE A 42 -6.19 7.92 -2.33
CA PHE A 42 -6.85 9.20 -2.53
C PHE A 42 -7.59 9.23 -3.87
N LEU A 43 -6.99 8.66 -4.93
CA LEU A 43 -7.65 8.53 -6.23
C LEU A 43 -8.89 7.63 -6.13
N ASP A 44 -8.79 6.47 -5.47
CA ASP A 44 -9.91 5.57 -5.22
C ASP A 44 -11.06 6.29 -4.48
N TYR A 45 -10.75 7.12 -3.48
CA TYR A 45 -11.74 7.92 -2.77
C TYR A 45 -12.41 8.97 -3.67
N CYS A 46 -11.64 9.73 -4.45
CA CYS A 46 -12.21 10.74 -5.35
C CYS A 46 -13.15 10.11 -6.39
N VAL A 47 -12.79 8.94 -6.91
CA VAL A 47 -13.65 8.16 -7.82
C VAL A 47 -14.89 7.65 -7.08
N ALA A 48 -14.74 7.12 -5.86
CA ALA A 48 -15.85 6.57 -5.10
C ALA A 48 -16.86 7.62 -4.61
N VAL A 49 -16.43 8.86 -4.38
CA VAL A 49 -17.28 9.98 -3.94
C VAL A 49 -17.77 10.81 -5.14
N GLU A 50 -17.35 10.47 -6.36
CA GLU A 50 -17.65 11.17 -7.62
C GLU A 50 -17.36 12.68 -7.57
N LYS A 51 -16.47 13.09 -6.65
CA LYS A 51 -16.11 14.48 -6.39
C LYS A 51 -14.68 14.55 -5.89
N ILE A 52 -13.94 15.55 -6.38
CA ILE A 52 -12.64 15.91 -5.79
C ILE A 52 -12.94 16.68 -4.50
N ARG A 53 -12.84 16.00 -3.36
CA ARG A 53 -12.89 16.59 -2.03
C ARG A 53 -11.60 16.29 -1.29
N PHE A 54 -10.90 17.34 -0.86
CA PHE A 54 -9.74 17.23 0.00
C PHE A 54 -10.16 17.19 1.47
N ASP A 55 -10.90 16.14 1.86
CA ASP A 55 -11.18 15.85 3.26
C ASP A 55 -10.36 14.63 3.70
N ILE A 56 -9.16 14.91 4.22
CA ILE A 56 -8.19 13.89 4.62
C ILE A 56 -8.74 13.03 5.77
N LYS A 57 -9.58 13.60 6.65
CA LYS A 57 -10.16 12.83 7.77
C LYS A 57 -11.21 11.85 7.26
N ASP A 58 -12.12 12.31 6.40
CA ASP A 58 -13.14 11.45 5.78
C ASP A 58 -12.52 10.37 4.87
N LEU A 59 -11.46 10.71 4.13
CA LEU A 59 -10.66 9.77 3.35
C LEU A 59 -10.18 8.60 4.21
N PHE A 60 -9.41 8.91 5.26
CA PHE A 60 -8.85 7.87 6.12
C PHE A 60 -9.94 7.07 6.82
N GLN A 61 -11.01 7.74 7.28
CA GLN A 61 -12.13 7.04 7.91
C GLN A 61 -12.78 6.03 6.95
N LYS A 62 -13.13 6.43 5.73
CA LYS A 62 -13.77 5.54 4.75
C LYS A 62 -12.86 4.42 4.27
N CYS A 63 -11.57 4.69 4.08
CA CYS A 63 -10.57 3.67 3.76
C CYS A 63 -10.43 2.66 4.91
N TYR A 64 -10.30 3.12 6.15
CA TYR A 64 -10.14 2.23 7.31
C TYR A 64 -11.39 1.43 7.66
N GLU A 65 -12.57 1.98 7.41
CA GLU A 65 -13.85 1.30 7.61
C GLU A 65 -14.26 0.41 6.43
N PHE A 66 -13.46 0.36 5.35
CA PHE A 66 -13.76 -0.36 4.10
C PHE A 66 -15.12 0.02 3.50
N LYS A 67 -15.44 1.32 3.52
CA LYS A 67 -16.69 1.87 2.97
C LYS A 67 -16.60 2.17 1.47
N ILE A 68 -15.40 2.11 0.91
CA ILE A 68 -15.16 2.24 -0.53
C ILE A 68 -15.52 0.91 -1.19
N LYS A 69 -16.45 0.94 -2.15
CA LYS A 69 -16.94 -0.26 -2.87
C LYS A 69 -16.00 -0.71 -3.99
N LYS A 70 -15.23 0.21 -4.55
CA LYS A 70 -14.30 -0.02 -5.66
C LYS A 70 -12.88 0.35 -5.30
N SER A 71 -11.96 -0.59 -5.45
CA SER A 71 -10.54 -0.42 -5.16
C SER A 71 -9.72 -0.62 -6.44
N TYR A 72 -9.21 0.47 -7.02
CA TYR A 72 -8.36 0.40 -8.21
C TYR A 72 -6.91 0.15 -7.82
N LEU A 73 -6.42 0.90 -6.82
CA LEU A 73 -5.12 0.73 -6.17
C LEU A 73 -3.95 0.49 -7.14
N LEU A 74 -3.80 1.38 -8.13
CA LEU A 74 -2.85 1.19 -9.22
C LEU A 74 -1.40 1.00 -8.75
N PHE A 75 -0.98 1.69 -7.68
CA PHE A 75 0.35 1.54 -7.12
C PHE A 75 0.47 0.32 -6.21
N HIS A 76 -0.64 -0.32 -5.86
CA HIS A 76 -0.67 -1.62 -5.20
C HIS A 76 -0.89 -2.78 -6.19
N SER A 77 -0.26 -2.70 -7.36
CA SER A 77 -0.29 -3.74 -8.38
C SER A 77 1.03 -4.51 -8.39
N VAL A 78 0.96 -5.81 -8.07
CA VAL A 78 2.15 -6.69 -8.08
C VAL A 78 2.78 -6.80 -9.48
N GLU A 79 1.99 -6.55 -10.53
CA GLU A 79 2.44 -6.51 -11.92
C GLU A 79 3.46 -5.39 -12.19
N LEU A 80 3.53 -4.36 -11.35
CA LEU A 80 4.55 -3.30 -11.45
C LEU A 80 5.95 -3.79 -11.05
N ILE A 81 6.04 -4.82 -10.20
CA ILE A 81 7.33 -5.37 -9.74
C ILE A 81 8.20 -5.87 -10.89
N PRO A 82 7.75 -6.80 -11.77
CA PRO A 82 8.57 -7.28 -12.88
C PRO A 82 8.90 -6.17 -13.89
N ILE A 83 8.01 -5.19 -14.07
CA ILE A 83 8.27 -4.04 -14.95
C ILE A 83 9.41 -3.19 -14.39
N MET A 84 9.35 -2.80 -13.11
CA MET A 84 10.42 -2.03 -12.47
C MET A 84 11.72 -2.83 -12.41
N LEU A 85 11.66 -4.14 -12.16
CA LEU A 85 12.84 -5.00 -12.16
C LEU A 85 13.50 -5.05 -13.53
N LEU A 86 12.73 -5.17 -14.62
CA LEU A 86 13.27 -5.11 -15.98
C LEU A 86 13.96 -3.77 -16.25
N ILE A 87 13.33 -2.65 -15.87
CA ILE A 87 13.93 -1.31 -16.01
C ILE A 87 15.23 -1.21 -15.19
N TYR A 88 15.26 -1.77 -13.98
CA TYR A 88 16.46 -1.82 -13.17
C TYR A 88 17.58 -2.63 -13.84
N LEU A 89 17.28 -3.82 -14.37
CA LEU A 89 18.25 -4.66 -15.07
C LEU A 89 18.86 -3.97 -16.30
N LEU A 90 18.09 -3.12 -16.98
CA LEU A 90 18.57 -2.36 -18.14
C LEU A 90 19.35 -1.09 -17.78
N SER A 91 19.05 -0.47 -16.63
CA SER A 91 19.61 0.84 -16.26
C SER A 91 20.67 0.79 -15.16
N GLY A 92 20.69 -0.26 -14.34
CA GLY A 92 21.52 -0.35 -13.12
C GLY A 92 21.20 0.72 -12.06
N ASN A 93 20.06 1.41 -12.18
CA ASN A 93 19.77 2.58 -11.35
C ASN A 93 19.50 2.19 -9.89
N ILE A 94 20.43 2.56 -8.98
CA ILE A 94 20.35 2.21 -7.56
C ILE A 94 19.16 2.85 -6.83
N LEU A 95 18.68 4.01 -7.28
CA LEU A 95 17.47 4.64 -6.74
C LEU A 95 16.26 3.75 -7.03
N LEU A 96 16.17 3.23 -8.26
CA LEU A 96 15.10 2.32 -8.66
C LEU A 96 15.14 1.00 -7.88
N LEU A 97 16.33 0.49 -7.53
CA LEU A 97 16.43 -0.66 -6.64
C LEU A 97 15.82 -0.36 -5.25
N GLY A 98 16.10 0.82 -4.69
CA GLY A 98 15.47 1.28 -3.44
C GLY A 98 13.95 1.39 -3.55
N VAL A 99 13.45 1.89 -4.68
CA VAL A 99 12.01 1.92 -4.99
C VAL A 99 11.43 0.50 -4.98
N ILE A 100 12.03 -0.45 -5.71
CA ILE A 100 11.54 -1.83 -5.80
C ILE A 100 11.48 -2.51 -4.43
N ILE A 101 12.54 -2.40 -3.63
CA ILE A 101 12.59 -3.02 -2.31
C ILE A 101 11.53 -2.43 -1.37
N SER A 102 11.39 -1.10 -1.34
CA SER A 102 10.37 -0.44 -0.52
C SER A 102 8.95 -0.75 -1.01
N PHE A 103 8.75 -0.82 -2.32
CA PHE A 103 7.48 -1.22 -2.94
C PHE A 103 7.04 -2.62 -2.47
N ILE A 104 7.95 -3.61 -2.55
CA ILE A 104 7.68 -4.97 -2.10
C ILE A 104 7.39 -5.01 -0.59
N LEU A 105 8.21 -4.32 0.20
CA LEU A 105 8.06 -4.30 1.65
C LEU A 105 6.73 -3.66 2.07
N HIS A 106 6.35 -2.56 1.43
CA HIS A 106 5.08 -1.90 1.67
C HIS A 106 3.92 -2.84 1.36
N LEU A 107 3.88 -3.44 0.16
CA LEU A 107 2.85 -4.42 -0.21
C LEU A 107 2.74 -5.56 0.79
N PHE A 108 3.88 -6.13 1.20
CA PHE A 108 3.92 -7.24 2.15
C PHE A 108 3.32 -6.86 3.51
N LEU A 109 3.75 -5.72 4.07
CA LEU A 109 3.23 -5.25 5.35
C LEU A 109 1.74 -4.92 5.29
N ASP A 110 1.29 -4.44 4.13
CA ASP A 110 -0.10 -4.09 3.91
C ASP A 110 -0.98 -5.32 3.72
N MET A 111 -0.48 -6.38 3.06
CA MET A 111 -1.14 -7.69 3.00
C MET A 111 -1.37 -8.26 4.40
N LEU A 112 -0.37 -8.17 5.28
CA LEU A 112 -0.46 -8.61 6.67
C LEU A 112 -1.45 -7.77 7.49
N SER A 113 -1.37 -6.44 7.36
CA SER A 113 -2.11 -5.50 8.21
C SER A 113 -3.58 -5.32 7.78
N ASN A 114 -3.86 -5.42 6.49
CA ASN A 114 -5.19 -5.20 5.94
C ASN A 114 -5.94 -6.50 5.62
N HIS A 115 -5.34 -7.68 5.86
CA HIS A 115 -5.91 -8.98 5.54
C HIS A 115 -6.39 -9.05 4.08
N VAL A 116 -5.50 -8.68 3.18
CA VAL A 116 -5.74 -8.70 1.73
C VAL A 116 -5.78 -10.16 1.28
N TYR A 117 -6.70 -10.52 0.40
CA TYR A 117 -6.69 -11.83 -0.24
C TYR A 117 -5.42 -11.99 -1.10
N LEU A 118 -4.98 -13.23 -1.33
CA LEU A 118 -3.73 -13.53 -2.03
C LEU A 118 -3.59 -12.78 -3.38
N PHE A 119 -4.69 -12.66 -4.13
CA PHE A 119 -4.72 -11.95 -5.41
C PHE A 119 -5.30 -10.53 -5.33
N GLY A 120 -5.57 -10.01 -4.14
CA GLY A 120 -6.18 -8.69 -3.96
C GLY A 120 -5.31 -7.54 -4.50
N TYR A 121 -3.99 -7.73 -4.51
CA TYR A 121 -3.03 -6.80 -5.10
C TYR A 121 -2.63 -7.10 -6.55
N SER A 122 -3.26 -8.08 -7.21
CA SER A 122 -3.15 -8.21 -8.66
C SER A 122 -4.12 -7.27 -9.36
N PHE A 123 -3.59 -6.39 -10.20
CA PHE A 123 -4.40 -5.52 -11.06
C PHE A 123 -5.32 -6.34 -11.96
N ILE A 124 -4.80 -7.41 -12.57
CA ILE A 124 -5.55 -8.29 -13.47
C ILE A 124 -6.71 -8.94 -12.72
N HIS A 125 -6.46 -9.41 -11.49
CA HIS A 125 -7.52 -9.97 -10.65
C HIS A 125 -8.59 -8.93 -10.31
N ARG A 126 -8.20 -7.71 -9.91
CA ARG A 126 -9.15 -6.62 -9.61
C ARG A 126 -9.96 -6.24 -10.83
N TRP A 127 -9.33 -6.10 -12.00
CA TRP A 127 -10.01 -5.82 -13.27
C TRP A 127 -11.09 -6.87 -13.57
N LYS A 128 -10.74 -8.16 -13.51
CA LYS A 128 -11.68 -9.27 -13.74
C LYS A 128 -12.85 -9.29 -12.75
N ASN A 129 -12.66 -8.72 -11.56
CA ASN A 129 -13.67 -8.60 -10.52
C ASN A 129 -14.30 -7.20 -10.44
N ASN A 130 -14.23 -6.41 -11.52
CA ASN A 130 -14.81 -5.07 -11.63
C ASN A 130 -14.36 -4.10 -10.51
N PHE A 131 -13.16 -4.33 -10.00
CA PHE A 131 -12.53 -3.62 -8.89
C PHE A 131 -13.29 -3.70 -7.57
N SER A 132 -14.10 -4.74 -7.35
CA SER A 132 -14.86 -4.90 -6.10
C SER A 132 -13.95 -5.05 -4.87
N SER A 133 -14.07 -4.14 -3.90
CA SER A 133 -13.25 -4.13 -2.69
C SER A 133 -13.46 -5.38 -1.81
N ASP A 134 -14.65 -5.99 -1.86
CA ASP A 134 -14.95 -7.26 -1.16
C ASP A 134 -14.16 -8.46 -1.72
N LYS A 135 -13.62 -8.34 -2.93
CA LYS A 135 -12.72 -9.33 -3.53
C LYS A 135 -11.24 -9.04 -3.26
N VAL A 136 -10.93 -7.85 -2.74
CA VAL A 136 -9.57 -7.43 -2.38
C VAL A 136 -9.29 -7.69 -0.91
N PHE A 137 -10.23 -7.32 -0.03
CA PHE A 137 -10.02 -7.34 1.42
C PHE A 137 -10.94 -8.33 2.13
N ASN A 138 -10.39 -9.07 3.10
CA ASN A 138 -11.19 -9.90 4.00
C ASN A 138 -11.76 -9.07 5.16
N VAL A 139 -12.80 -8.29 4.85
CA VAL A 139 -13.45 -7.36 5.81
C VAL A 139 -14.01 -8.10 7.02
N LYS A 140 -14.52 -9.33 6.84
CA LYS A 140 -15.09 -10.15 7.93
C LYS A 140 -14.02 -10.53 8.95
N LEU A 141 -12.86 -11.01 8.49
CA LEU A 141 -11.74 -11.37 9.37
C LEU A 141 -11.19 -10.14 10.11
N LYS A 142 -11.05 -9.00 9.42
CA LYS A 142 -10.56 -7.78 10.07
C LYS A 142 -11.53 -7.28 11.15
N ARG A 143 -12.85 -7.33 10.90
CA ARG A 143 -13.86 -6.96 11.90
C ARG A 143 -13.90 -7.92 13.09
N SER A 144 -13.74 -9.23 12.88
CA SER A 144 -13.72 -10.19 14.00
C SER A 144 -12.53 -9.98 14.92
N ILE A 145 -11.34 -9.68 14.36
CA ILE A 145 -10.13 -9.38 15.14
C ILE A 145 -10.31 -8.09 15.97
N LEU A 146 -10.87 -7.04 15.36
CA LEU A 146 -11.13 -5.78 16.07
C LEU A 146 -12.15 -5.96 17.20
N ASN A 147 -13.24 -6.69 16.94
CA ASN A 147 -14.26 -6.97 17.95
C ASN A 147 -13.75 -7.91 19.06
N GLY A 148 -12.84 -8.83 18.74
CA GLY A 148 -12.20 -9.72 19.71
C GLY A 148 -11.28 -8.96 20.68
N LYS A 149 -10.49 -7.99 20.19
CA LYS A 149 -9.61 -7.15 21.03
C LYS A 149 -10.39 -6.26 22.01
N ASN A 150 -11.58 -5.79 21.62
CA ASN A 150 -12.43 -4.98 22.48
C ASN A 150 -13.12 -5.78 23.60
N LYS A 151 -13.19 -7.12 23.49
CA LYS A 151 -13.76 -7.97 24.55
C LYS A 151 -12.75 -8.41 25.61
N THR A 152 -11.46 -8.33 25.34
CA THR A 152 -10.38 -8.74 26.26
C THR A 152 -9.75 -7.57 27.01
N SER A 153 -10.33 -6.36 26.90
CA SER A 153 -9.83 -5.13 27.51
C SER A 153 -10.84 -4.50 28.50
N GLY A 154 -11.82 -5.30 28.96
CA GLY A 154 -12.78 -4.94 30.01
C GLY A 154 -12.54 -5.73 31.28
#